data_AF-A0A7X8QRV2-F1
#
_entry.id   AF-A0A7X8QRV2-F1
#
_cell.length_a   1.000
_cell.length_b   1.000
_cell.length_c   1.000
_cell.angle_alpha   90.00
_cell.angle_beta   90.00
_cell.angle_gamma   90.00
#
_symmetry.space_group_name_H-M   'P 1'
#
loop_
_entity.id
_entity.type
_entity.pdbx_description
1 polymer ?
#
loop_
_entity_poly.entity_id
_entity_poly.type
_entity_poly.pdbx_seq_one_letter_code
_entity_poly.pdbx_strand_id
1 'polypeptide(L)'
;MNNNTPDDRNMNLGEQPIAAIMTERSLKPHDLVSASNGRITHKMVSRACKGRRLTRNTQTLVCDALNAACSADFTPADLFNYHAYFRNIQSEKKPDA
;
A
#
# COMPACT_ATOMS: atom_id res chain seq x y z
N MET A 1 32.91 1.40 0.91
CA MET A 1 31.64 1.35 0.16
C MET A 1 31.16 -0.10 0.19
N ASN A 2 30.08 -0.41 0.91
CA ASN A 2 29.54 -1.78 0.95
C ASN A 2 28.21 -1.80 0.19
N ASN A 3 28.30 -1.96 -1.12
CA ASN A 3 27.14 -2.07 -2.02
C ASN A 3 26.61 -3.51 -1.97
N ASN A 4 25.86 -3.84 -0.92
CA ASN A 4 25.06 -5.06 -0.88
C ASN A 4 23.61 -4.67 -1.22
N THR A 5 23.38 -4.27 -2.47
CA THR A 5 22.02 -4.02 -3.00
C THR A 5 21.51 -5.35 -3.54
N PRO A 6 20.52 -6.00 -2.91
CA PRO A 6 19.91 -7.19 -3.48
C PRO A 6 19.21 -6.78 -4.78
N ASP A 7 19.67 -7.40 -5.86
CA ASP A 7 19.23 -7.31 -7.25
C ASP A 7 17.85 -6.63 -7.48
N ASP A 8 17.89 -5.39 -7.96
CA ASP A 8 16.74 -4.53 -8.31
C ASP A 8 15.98 -5.01 -9.57
N ARG A 9 16.34 -6.16 -10.17
CA ARG A 9 15.93 -6.50 -11.55
C ARG A 9 14.75 -7.46 -11.68
N ASN A 10 14.25 -8.06 -10.59
CA ASN A 10 13.14 -9.00 -10.69
C ASN A 10 12.11 -8.91 -9.55
N MET A 11 11.86 -7.70 -9.03
CA MET A 11 10.83 -7.43 -7.99
C MET A 11 9.70 -6.53 -8.47
N ASN A 12 9.64 -6.26 -9.77
CA ASN A 12 8.59 -5.47 -10.38
C ASN A 12 7.50 -6.41 -10.90
N LEU A 13 6.40 -6.49 -10.16
CA LEU A 13 5.29 -7.42 -10.39
C LEU A 13 4.25 -6.84 -11.36
N GLY A 14 4.64 -5.83 -12.15
CA GLY A 14 3.73 -5.07 -13.00
C GLY A 14 2.88 -4.06 -12.22
N GLU A 15 2.06 -3.28 -12.93
CA GLU A 15 1.16 -2.31 -12.32
C GLU A 15 0.24 -2.98 -11.30
N GLN A 16 0.16 -2.40 -10.10
CA GLN A 16 -0.67 -2.92 -9.02
C GLN A 16 -2.05 -2.26 -9.04
N PRO A 17 -3.10 -2.94 -8.56
CA PRO A 17 -4.45 -2.39 -8.48
C PRO A 17 -4.51 -1.03 -7.79
N ILE A 18 -3.65 -0.79 -6.79
CA ILE A 18 -3.56 0.52 -6.11
C ILE A 18 -3.32 1.70 -7.07
N ALA A 19 -2.56 1.51 -8.16
CA ALA A 19 -2.32 2.57 -9.13
C ALA A 19 -3.60 2.96 -9.88
N ALA A 20 -4.41 1.96 -10.24
CA ALA A 20 -5.72 2.18 -10.86
C ALA A 20 -6.68 2.87 -9.88
N ILE A 21 -6.77 2.37 -8.64
CA ILE A 21 -7.64 2.94 -7.60
C ILE A 21 -7.26 4.40 -7.30
N MET A 22 -5.96 4.71 -7.20
CA MET A 22 -5.52 6.09 -7.01
C MET A 22 -5.92 7.00 -8.18
N THR A 23 -5.81 6.50 -9.41
CA THR A 23 -6.19 7.26 -10.61
C THR A 23 -7.70 7.48 -10.67
N GLU A 24 -8.49 6.44 -10.42
CA GLU A 24 -9.96 6.49 -10.41
C GLU A 24 -10.49 7.47 -9.35
N ARG A 25 -9.88 7.47 -8.16
CA ARG A 25 -10.23 8.36 -7.06
C ARG A 25 -9.55 9.73 -7.14
N SER A 26 -8.78 10.00 -8.20
CA SER A 26 -8.00 11.25 -8.37
C SER A 26 -7.07 11.57 -7.19
N LEU A 27 -6.55 10.54 -6.52
CA LEU A 27 -5.68 10.65 -5.35
C LEU A 27 -4.22 10.77 -5.77
N LYS A 28 -3.52 11.73 -5.17
CA LYS A 28 -2.08 11.90 -5.31
C LYS A 28 -1.35 11.22 -4.14
N PRO A 29 -0.08 10.83 -4.33
CA PRO A 29 0.74 10.31 -3.23
C PRO A 29 0.79 11.22 -2.00
N HIS A 30 0.68 12.53 -2.20
CA HIS A 30 0.61 13.51 -1.11
C HIS A 30 -0.61 13.31 -0.22
N ASP A 31 -1.76 12.99 -0.80
CA ASP A 31 -3.03 12.83 -0.06
C ASP A 31 -2.94 11.63 0.88
N LEU A 32 -2.35 10.52 0.41
CA LEU A 32 -2.10 9.34 1.26
C LEU A 32 -1.10 9.65 2.38
N VAL A 33 -0.03 10.39 2.09
CA VAL A 33 0.96 10.77 3.11
C VAL A 33 0.33 11.65 4.18
N SER A 34 -0.46 12.64 3.76
CA SER A 34 -1.22 13.55 4.63
C SER A 34 -2.21 12.79 5.51
N ALA A 35 -2.99 11.87 4.92
CA ALA A 35 -3.95 11.03 5.64
C ALA A 35 -3.30 10.04 6.63
N SER A 36 -2.04 9.67 6.41
CA SER A 36 -1.33 8.69 7.25
C SER A 36 -0.65 9.27 8.51
N ASN A 37 -0.78 10.57 8.78
CA ASN A 37 -0.03 11.27 9.82
C ASN A 37 1.50 11.00 9.76
N GLY A 38 2.07 10.94 8.56
CA GLY A 38 3.51 10.75 8.36
C GLY A 38 4.04 9.33 8.57
N ARG A 39 3.16 8.33 8.74
CA ARG A 39 3.56 6.91 8.87
C ARG A 39 4.06 6.31 7.56
N ILE A 40 3.66 6.89 6.42
CA ILE A 40 4.19 6.54 5.10
C ILE A 40 4.85 7.74 4.42
N THR A 41 5.73 7.43 3.47
CA THR A 41 6.43 8.43 2.66
C THR A 41 5.97 8.38 1.20
N HIS A 42 6.17 9.47 0.46
CA HIS A 42 5.91 9.52 -0.99
C HIS A 42 6.61 8.36 -1.74
N LYS A 43 7.84 8.01 -1.33
CA LYS A 43 8.57 6.87 -1.91
C LYS A 43 7.84 5.54 -1.68
N MET A 44 7.24 5.33 -0.50
CA MET A 44 6.48 4.10 -0.24
C MET A 44 5.28 3.97 -1.17
N VAL A 45 4.53 5.06 -1.37
CA VAL A 45 3.39 5.10 -2.30
C VAL A 45 3.84 4.89 -3.74
N SER A 46 4.87 5.60 -4.20
CA SER A 46 5.39 5.42 -5.57
C SER A 46 5.89 4.01 -5.84
N ARG A 47 6.47 3.32 -4.84
CA ARG A 47 6.86 1.91 -4.96
C ARG A 47 5.64 0.99 -5.06
N ALA A 48 4.58 1.27 -4.29
CA ALA A 48 3.32 0.51 -4.32
C ALA A 48 2.70 0.56 -5.72
N CYS A 49 2.55 1.76 -6.31
CA CYS A 49 1.96 1.94 -7.63
C CYS A 49 2.78 1.26 -8.73
N LYS A 50 4.12 1.33 -8.65
CA LYS A 50 5.03 0.80 -9.66
C LYS A 50 5.20 -0.72 -9.64
N GLY A 51 4.50 -1.48 -8.80
CA GLY A 51 4.68 -2.94 -8.78
C GLY A 51 5.84 -3.46 -7.96
N ARG A 52 6.52 -2.62 -7.16
CA ARG A 52 7.62 -3.12 -6.34
C ARG A 52 7.06 -3.95 -5.20
N ARG A 53 7.62 -5.15 -4.98
CA ARG A 53 7.27 -5.99 -3.84
C ARG A 53 7.50 -5.24 -2.52
N LEU A 54 6.45 -5.06 -1.74
CA LEU A 54 6.45 -4.40 -0.43
C LEU A 54 6.32 -5.43 0.69
N THR A 55 6.89 -5.09 1.85
CA THR A 55 6.70 -5.89 3.07
C THR A 55 5.25 -5.78 3.55
N ARG A 56 4.76 -6.77 4.29
CA ARG A 56 3.38 -6.78 4.84
C ARG A 56 3.06 -5.51 5.63
N ASN A 57 3.98 -5.08 6.49
CA ASN A 57 3.81 -3.84 7.26
C ASN A 57 3.63 -2.63 6.33
N THR A 58 4.42 -2.54 5.26
CA THR A 58 4.28 -1.44 4.30
C THR A 58 2.95 -1.51 3.54
N GLN A 59 2.49 -2.71 3.18
CA GLN A 59 1.19 -2.89 2.53
C GLN A 59 0.04 -2.43 3.43
N THR A 60 0.04 -2.84 4.71
CA THR A 60 -0.95 -2.38 5.69
C THR A 60 -0.93 -0.87 5.84
N LEU A 61 0.25 -0.25 6.01
CA LEU A 61 0.35 1.19 6.15
C LEU A 61 -0.18 1.96 4.92
N VAL A 62 0.08 1.45 3.72
CA VAL A 62 -0.43 2.06 2.48
C VAL A 62 -1.94 1.85 2.34
N CYS A 63 -2.45 0.69 2.73
CA CYS A 63 -3.88 0.39 2.77
C CYS A 63 -4.62 1.31 3.74
N ASP A 64 -4.13 1.43 4.97
CA ASP A 64 -4.70 2.31 6.00
C ASP A 64 -4.70 3.77 5.52
N ALA A 65 -3.60 4.22 4.89
CA ALA A 65 -3.51 5.56 4.35
C ALA A 65 -4.48 5.83 3.20
N LEU A 66 -4.67 4.84 2.30
CA LEU A 66 -5.64 4.94 1.22
C LEU A 66 -7.07 5.02 1.78
N ASN A 67 -7.39 4.11 2.71
CA ASN A 67 -8.69 4.07 3.38
C ASN A 67 -8.99 5.38 4.11
N ALA A 68 -8.02 5.95 4.81
CA ALA A 68 -8.14 7.26 5.44
C ALA A 68 -8.34 8.39 4.42
N ALA A 69 -7.63 8.36 3.29
CA ALA A 69 -7.72 9.41 2.26
C ALA A 69 -9.05 9.42 1.50
N CYS A 70 -9.70 8.27 1.31
CA CYS A 70 -10.95 8.17 0.56
C CYS A 70 -12.16 7.68 1.37
N SER A 71 -12.01 7.58 2.70
CA SER A 71 -13.05 7.06 3.62
C SER A 71 -13.66 5.75 3.11
N ALA A 72 -12.79 4.81 2.72
CA ALA A 72 -13.17 3.51 2.18
C ALA A 72 -12.57 2.38 3.01
N ASP A 73 -13.05 1.15 2.78
CA ASP A 73 -12.63 -0.06 3.49
C ASP A 73 -11.96 -1.06 2.55
N PHE A 74 -10.91 -0.63 1.85
CA PHE A 74 -10.09 -1.55 1.06
C PHE A 74 -9.24 -2.45 1.95
N THR A 75 -8.91 -3.62 1.45
CA THR A 75 -7.95 -4.53 2.06
C THR A 75 -6.66 -4.58 1.26
N PRO A 76 -5.52 -4.99 1.84
CA PRO A 76 -4.28 -5.11 1.07
C PRO A 76 -4.39 -6.11 -0.10
N ALA A 77 -5.33 -7.05 -0.05
CA ALA A 77 -5.61 -7.97 -1.15
C ALA A 77 -6.27 -7.27 -2.36
N ASP A 78 -7.01 -6.18 -2.13
CA ASP A 78 -7.59 -5.36 -3.20
C ASP A 78 -6.54 -4.43 -3.83
N LEU A 79 -5.47 -4.12 -3.10
CA LEU A 79 -4.43 -3.17 -3.52
C LEU A 79 -3.23 -3.83 -4.20
N PHE A 80 -2.96 -5.12 -3.91
CA PHE A 80 -1.76 -5.83 -4.33
C PHE A 80 -2.08 -7.23 -4.86
N ASN A 81 -1.54 -7.55 -6.05
CA ASN A 81 -1.79 -8.83 -6.74
C ASN A 81 -0.96 -10.01 -6.21
N TYR A 82 -0.06 -9.79 -5.25
CA TYR A 82 0.82 -10.82 -4.70
C TYR A 82 0.43 -11.18 -3.27
N HIS A 83 -0.02 -12.43 -3.12
CA HIS A 83 -0.53 -12.97 -1.87
C HIS A 83 0.61 -13.34 -0.93
N ALA A 84 1.13 -12.37 -0.18
CA ALA A 84 2.06 -12.65 0.91
C ALA A 84 1.28 -13.27 2.09
N TYR A 85 1.15 -14.61 2.08
CA TYR A 85 0.68 -15.46 3.19
C TYR A 85 -0.21 -14.73 4.22
N PHE A 86 -1.46 -14.45 3.84
CA PHE A 86 -2.50 -14.01 4.77
C PHE A 86 -2.80 -15.16 5.74
N ARG A 87 -2.10 -15.22 6.87
CA ARG A 87 -2.59 -15.96 8.04
C ARG A 87 -3.39 -14.98 8.90
N ASN A 88 -4.69 -15.27 8.96
CA ASN A 88 -5.77 -14.64 9.69
C ASN A 88 -5.35 -13.87 10.96
N ILE A 89 -5.63 -12.56 10.97
CA ILE A 89 -6.21 -11.89 12.15
C ILE A 89 -7.23 -10.88 11.60
N GLN A 90 -8.49 -11.32 11.52
CA GLN A 90 -9.63 -10.43 11.53
C GLN A 90 -9.70 -9.87 12.96
N SER A 91 -9.44 -8.58 13.16
CA SER A 91 -9.77 -7.90 14.40
C SER A 91 -10.92 -6.95 14.11
N GLU A 92 -12.11 -7.45 14.44
CA GLU A 92 -13.38 -6.77 14.71
C GLU A 92 -13.35 -5.24 14.59
N LYS A 93 -13.88 -4.69 13.47
CA LYS A 93 -14.47 -3.36 13.50
C LYS A 93 -15.78 -3.44 14.27
N LYS A 94 -15.74 -2.97 15.52
CA LYS A 94 -16.89 -2.74 16.39
C LYS A 94 -17.80 -1.68 15.73
N PRO A 95 -19.11 -1.89 15.57
CA PRO A 95 -20.00 -0.82 15.15
C PRO A 95 -20.17 0.18 16.30
N ASP A 96 -19.83 1.44 16.05
CA ASP A 96 -20.16 2.55 16.94
C ASP A 96 -21.70 2.70 16.97
N ALA A 97 -22.26 2.53 18.16
CA ALA A 97 -23.65 2.81 18.52
C ALA A 97 -23.67 3.86 19.63
#